data_AF-A0A1B8Y7K1-F1
#
_entry.id   AF-A0A1B8Y7K1-F1
#
_cell.length_a   1.000
_cell.length_b   1.000
_cell.length_c   1.000
_cell.angle_alpha   90.00
_cell.angle_beta   90.00
_cell.angle_gamma   90.00
#
_symmetry.space_group_name_H-M   'P 1'
#
loop_
_entity.id
_entity.type
_entity.pdbx_description
1 polymer ?
#
loop_
_entity_poly.entity_id
_entity_poly.type
_entity_poly.pdbx_seq_one_letter_code
_entity_poly.pdbx_strand_id
1 'polypeptide(L)' 'TDKGFDKATFEKQMSVMRGQILNLTQALKDGKTPIQLVQMPRVVVERSCSGSQGRIVQMSNAFTQTFHCRKPFFSSW' A
#
# COMPACT_ATOMS: atom_id res chain seq x y z
N THR A 1 -25.20 1.99 2.12
CA THR A 1 -23.90 2.66 1.88
C THR A 1 -23.73 3.76 2.88
N ASP A 2 -22.52 3.93 3.41
CA ASP A 2 -22.23 4.96 4.41
C ASP A 2 -22.46 6.37 3.84
N LYS A 3 -23.19 7.21 4.58
CA LYS A 3 -23.53 8.59 4.15
C LYS A 3 -22.34 9.54 4.26
N GLY A 4 -21.37 9.22 5.12
CA GLY A 4 -20.13 9.97 5.32
C GLY A 4 -18.98 9.50 4.44
N PHE A 5 -19.26 8.70 3.40
CA PHE A 5 -18.21 8.14 2.56
C PHE A 5 -17.43 9.24 1.85
N ASP A 6 -16.14 9.36 2.20
CA ASP A 6 -15.20 10.21 1.51
C ASP A 6 -14.27 9.37 0.62
N LYS A 7 -14.37 9.60 -0.70
CA LYS A 7 -13.57 8.87 -1.69
C LYS A 7 -12.06 9.10 -1.48
N ALA A 8 -11.66 10.30 -1.06
CA ALA A 8 -10.24 10.58 -0.83
C ALA A 8 -9.69 9.77 0.35
N THR A 9 -10.45 9.68 1.44
CA THR A 9 -10.14 8.82 2.59
C THR A 9 -10.12 7.35 2.19
N PHE A 10 -11.09 6.90 1.39
CA PHE A 10 -11.10 5.53 0.89
C PHE A 10 -9.85 5.20 0.06
N GLU A 11 -9.43 6.06 -0.87
CA GLU A 11 -8.22 5.81 -1.64
C GLU A 11 -6.97 5.79 -0.76
N LYS A 12 -6.88 6.65 0.27
CA LYS A 12 -5.80 6.59 1.28
C LYS A 12 -5.80 5.25 2.03
N GLN A 13 -6.97 4.76 2.45
CA GLN A 13 -7.11 3.45 3.09
C GLN A 13 -6.64 2.32 2.16
N MET A 14 -7.04 2.38 0.89
CA MET A 14 -6.64 1.39 -0.12
C MET A 14 -5.14 1.43 -0.41
N SER A 15 -4.50 2.61 -0.40
CA SER A 15 -3.05 2.72 -0.56
C SER A 15 -2.28 2.05 0.57
N VAL A 16 -2.78 2.14 1.81
CA VAL A 16 -2.21 1.40 2.94
C VAL A 16 -2.41 -0.11 2.75
N MET A 17 -3.63 -0.55 2.44
CA MET A 17 -3.95 -1.97 2.26
C MET A 17 -3.09 -2.61 1.16
N ARG A 18 -2.92 -1.93 0.02
CA ARG A 18 -2.05 -2.39 -1.08
C ARG A 18 -0.60 -2.55 -0.63
N GLY A 19 -0.09 -1.63 0.20
CA GLY A 19 1.24 -1.75 0.79
C GLY A 19 1.39 -2.93 1.76
N GLN A 20 0.36 -3.23 2.55
CA GLN A 20 0.35 -4.42 3.43
C GLN A 20 0.34 -5.71 2.62
N ILE A 21 -0.47 -5.79 1.55
CA ILE A 21 -0.50 -6.94 0.65
C ILE A 21 0.86 -7.15 -0.03
N LEU A 22 1.53 -6.07 -0.43
CA LEU A 22 2.87 -6.13 -1.01
C LEU A 22 3.88 -6.73 -0.02
N ASN A 23 3.91 -6.23 1.22
CA ASN A 23 4.79 -6.76 2.26
C ASN A 23 4.50 -8.23 2.55
N LEU A 24 3.22 -8.61 2.69
CA LEU A 24 2.82 -10.00 2.91
C LEU A 24 3.23 -10.91 1.76
N THR A 25 2.99 -10.48 0.51
CA THR A 25 3.37 -11.24 -0.68
C THR A 25 4.88 -11.50 -0.71
N GLN A 26 5.67 -10.48 -0.40
CA GLN A 26 7.13 -10.63 -0.36
C GLN A 26 7.58 -11.52 0.81
N ALA A 27 6.97 -11.38 1.99
CA ALA A 27 7.25 -12.24 3.13
C ALA A 27 6.97 -13.72 2.83
N LEU A 28 5.85 -14.02 2.16
CA LEU A 28 5.52 -15.39 1.76
C LEU A 28 6.51 -15.96 0.74
N LYS A 29 6.92 -15.15 -0.26
CA LYS A 29 7.95 -15.54 -1.23
C LYS A 29 9.31 -15.82 -0.59
N ASP A 30 9.68 -15.02 0.40
CA ASP A 30 10.96 -15.12 1.10
C ASP A 30 10.93 -16.10 2.29
N GLY A 31 9.78 -16.73 2.59
CA GLY A 31 9.62 -17.58 3.76
C GLY A 31 9.82 -16.86 5.10
N LYS A 32 9.54 -15.55 5.17
CA LYS A 32 9.68 -14.75 6.39
C LYS A 32 8.66 -15.15 7.45
N THR A 33 9.10 -15.16 8.70
CA THR A 33 8.25 -15.37 9.87
C THR A 33 7.30 -14.17 10.10
N PRO A 34 6.22 -14.35 10.89
CA PRO A 34 5.33 -13.25 11.26
C PRO A 34 6.06 -12.05 11.88
N ILE A 35 7.07 -12.31 12.74
CA ILE A 35 7.86 -11.25 13.37
C ILE A 35 8.69 -10.47 12.35
N GLN A 36 9.28 -11.15 11.36
CA GLN A 36 10.03 -10.50 10.30
C GLN A 36 9.11 -9.67 9.38
N LEU A 37 7.90 -10.16 9.08
CA LEU A 37 6.90 -9.42 8.30
C LEU A 37 6.54 -8.09 8.96
N VAL A 38 6.24 -8.08 10.27
CA VAL A 38 5.87 -6.84 10.97
C VAL A 38 7.04 -5.88 11.16
N GLN A 39 8.27 -6.36 11.01
CA GLN A 39 9.49 -5.55 11.02
C GLN A 39 9.84 -4.97 9.65
N MET A 40 9.19 -5.42 8.56
CA MET A 40 9.41 -4.86 7.24
C MET A 40 9.03 -3.37 7.19
N PRO A 41 9.74 -2.53 6.42
CA PRO A 41 9.38 -1.13 6.27
C PRO A 41 7.93 -0.96 5.82
N ARG A 42 7.23 0.03 6.37
CA ARG A 42 5.86 0.33 5.95
C ARG A 42 5.88 0.81 4.50
N VAL A 43 5.06 0.19 3.66
CA VAL A 43 4.84 0.61 2.27
C VAL A 43 3.44 1.20 2.13
N VAL A 44 3.32 2.24 1.33
CA VAL A 44 2.03 2.78 0.86
C VAL A 44 2.07 2.77 -0.67
N VAL A 45 1.01 2.28 -1.31
CA VAL A 45 0.95 2.14 -2.78
C VAL A 45 -0.22 2.97 -3.31
N GLU A 46 0.09 4.17 -3.77
CA GLU A 46 -0.87 5.16 -4.24
C GLU A 46 -1.18 4.98 -5.72
N ARG A 47 -2.44 5.14 -6.12
CA ARG A 47 -2.83 5.13 -7.53
C ARG A 47 -2.62 6.52 -8.10
N SER A 48 -1.96 6.63 -9.25
CA SER A 48 -1.87 7.90 -9.98
C SER A 48 -3.26 8.35 -10.42
N CYS A 49 -3.62 9.61 -10.11
CA CYS A 49 -4.89 10.20 -10.51
C CYS A 49 -4.94 10.32 -12.04
N SER A 50 -5.64 9.41 -12.71
CA SER A 50 -5.99 9.58 -14.12
C SER A 50 -7.08 10.65 -14.21
N GLY A 51 -6.68 11.91 -14.28
CA GLY A 51 -7.55 12.96 -14.82
C GLY A 51 -7.96 12.59 -16.23
N SER A 52 -9.26 12.63 -16.50
CA SER A 52 -9.89 12.71 -17.83
C SER A 52 -8.96 12.75 -19.04
N GLN A 53 -8.75 11.64 -19.73
CA GLN A 53 -8.85 11.49 -21.20
C GLN A 53 -8.39 10.09 -21.60
N GLY A 54 -9.16 9.48 -22.51
CA GLY A 54 -8.95 8.11 -22.94
C GLY A 54 -7.57 7.88 -23.53
N ARG A 55 -6.87 6.87 -23.01
CA ARG A 55 -6.10 5.89 -23.77
C ARG A 55 -5.56 4.83 -22.82
N ILE A 56 -5.91 3.58 -23.14
CA ILE A 56 -5.51 2.35 -22.44
C ILE A 56 -4.04 2.06 -22.77
N VAL A 57 -3.09 2.88 -22.28
CA VAL A 57 -1.67 2.73 -22.66
C VAL A 57 -0.67 2.77 -21.49
N GLN A 58 -1.05 3.08 -20.25
CA GLN A 58 -0.10 3.05 -19.11
C GLN A 58 -0.59 2.22 -17.92
N MET A 59 -0.57 0.88 -18.05
CA MET A 59 -0.67 0.01 -16.87
C MET A 59 0.61 0.02 -16.01
N SER A 60 1.77 0.38 -16.59
CA SER A 60 3.07 0.33 -15.88
C SER A 60 3.30 1.48 -14.90
N ASN A 61 2.61 2.61 -15.04
CA ASN A 61 2.80 3.81 -14.20
C ASN A 61 1.54 4.15 -13.38
N ALA A 62 0.63 3.20 -13.20
CA ALA A 62 -0.64 3.40 -12.50
C ALA A 62 -0.49 3.53 -10.96
N PHE A 63 0.68 3.18 -10.41
CA PHE A 63 0.91 3.20 -8.96
C PHE A 63 2.29 3.75 -8.58
N THR A 64 2.34 4.49 -7.48
CA THR A 64 3.57 4.97 -6.83
C THR A 64 3.75 4.25 -5.50
N GLN A 65 4.95 3.74 -5.23
CA GLN A 65 5.28 3.05 -3.99
C GLN A 65 6.14 3.96 -3.11
N THR A 66 5.68 4.20 -1.88
CA THR A 66 6.40 5.02 -0.90
C THR A 66 6.76 4.17 0.30
N PHE A 67 8.05 4.14 0.64
CA PHE A 67 8.59 3.40 1.79
C PHE A 67 8.80 4.35 2.96
N HIS A 68 8.30 3.96 4.14
CA HIS A 68 8.50 4.70 5.38
C HIS A 68 9.40 3.88 6.31
N CYS A 69 10.66 4.25 6.39
CA CYS A 69 11.67 3.60 7.22
C CYS A 69 11.66 4.09 8.68
N ARG A 70 10.48 4.27 9.27
CA ARG A 70 10.35 4.56 10.71
C ARG A 70 10.40 3.25 11.49
N LYS A 71 10.82 3.33 12.76
CA LYS A 71 10.83 2.17 13.67
C LYS A 71 9.46 1.49 13.63
N PRO A 72 9.37 0.15 13.39
CA PRO A 72 8.09 -0.53 13.26
C PRO A 72 7.22 -0.30 14.50
N PHE A 73 5.91 -0.12 14.31
CA PHE A 73 4.98 0.07 15.44
C PHE A 73 5.09 -1.05 16.49
N PHE A 74 5.40 -2.27 16.04
CA PHE A 74 5.52 -3.45 16.91
C PHE A 74 6.93 -3.66 17.51
N SER A 75 7.82 -2.69 17.43
CA SER A 75 9.22 -2.86 17.87
C SER A 75 9.47 -2.69 19.37
N SER A 76 8.43 -2.44 20.17
CA SER A 76 8.51 -2.21 21.63
C SER A 76 7.44 -2.97 22.42
N TRP A 77 6.97 -4.11 21.91
CA TRP A 77 6.11 -5.04 22.65
C TRP A 77 6.96 -6.08 23.36
#